data_AF-A0A6N2KI84-F1
#
_entry.id   AF-A0A6N2KI84-F1
#
_cell.length_a   1.000
_cell.length_b   1.000
_cell.length_c   1.000
_cell.angle_alpha   90.00
_cell.angle_beta   90.00
_cell.angle_gamma   90.00
#
_symmetry.space_group_name_H-M   'P 1'
#
loop_
_entity.id
_entity.type
_entity.pdbx_description
1 polymer ?
#
loop_
_entity_poly.entity_id
_entity_poly.type
_entity_poly.pdbx_seq_one_letter_code
_entity_poly.pdbx_strand_id
1 'polypeptide(L)'
;MINSWSMPFLEAFRDAKNVQLYEVSFIDSWFLCLNPIKKMLLRMMRKSNIDGNDALQKQIVYSFGDHYYIRKDLRILNLLTGYIFLLDKFGKIRWGGFGLATEEELSSLVSCTSLLLEEK
;
A
#
# COMPACT_ATOMS: atom_id res chain seq x y z
N MET A 1 -11.87 0.78 -3.04
CA MET A 1 -11.14 1.88 -2.36
C MET A 1 -9.70 1.92 -2.80
N ILE A 2 -8.86 0.92 -2.54
CA ILE A 2 -7.43 0.98 -2.92
C ILE A 2 -7.23 1.23 -4.42
N ASN A 3 -8.04 0.63 -5.30
CA ASN A 3 -7.98 0.86 -6.74
C ASN A 3 -8.19 2.32 -7.18
N SER A 4 -8.97 3.12 -6.43
CA SER A 4 -9.15 4.55 -6.78
C SER A 4 -7.87 5.35 -6.59
N TRP A 5 -6.94 4.85 -5.78
CA TRP A 5 -5.62 5.44 -5.55
C TRP A 5 -4.56 4.79 -6.42
N SER A 6 -4.50 3.45 -6.42
CA SER A 6 -3.42 2.71 -7.04
C SER A 6 -3.41 2.79 -8.56
N MET A 7 -4.59 2.76 -9.21
CA MET A 7 -4.64 2.76 -10.67
C MET A 7 -4.13 4.07 -11.26
N PRO A 8 -4.64 5.26 -10.85
CA PRO A 8 -4.13 6.54 -11.37
C PRO A 8 -2.66 6.78 -11.01
N PHE A 9 -2.23 6.34 -9.82
CA PHE A 9 -0.85 6.48 -9.38
C PHE A 9 0.11 5.64 -10.21
N LEU A 10 -0.24 4.38 -10.49
CA LEU A 10 0.56 3.50 -11.34
C LEU A 10 0.62 4.02 -12.78
N GLU A 11 -0.47 4.57 -13.30
CA GLU A 11 -0.49 5.19 -14.63
C GLU A 11 0.42 6.42 -14.70
N ALA A 12 0.37 7.30 -13.69
CA ALA A 12 1.19 8.51 -13.63
C ALA A 12 2.69 8.23 -13.51
N PHE A 13 3.08 7.14 -12.85
CA PHE A 13 4.49 6.83 -12.56
C PHE A 13 5.01 5.55 -13.22
N ARG A 14 4.30 4.95 -14.19
CA ARG A 14 4.64 3.66 -14.82
C ARG A 14 6.11 3.54 -15.27
N ASP A 15 6.69 4.63 -15.77
CA ASP A 15 8.07 4.66 -16.28
C ASP A 15 9.11 5.00 -15.19
N ALA A 16 8.68 5.36 -13.99
CA ALA A 16 9.56 5.75 -12.89
C ALA A 16 10.15 4.52 -12.18
N LYS A 17 11.44 4.26 -12.39
CA LYS A 17 12.15 3.12 -11.77
C LYS A 17 12.32 3.20 -10.26
N ASN A 18 12.17 4.39 -9.67
CA ASN A 18 12.44 4.66 -8.26
C ASN A 18 11.17 4.73 -7.41
N VAL A 19 10.01 4.42 -7.99
CA VAL A 19 8.73 4.39 -7.29
C VAL A 19 8.36 2.94 -7.05
N GLN A 20 7.83 2.66 -5.85
CA GLN A 20 7.34 1.34 -5.49
C GLN A 20 5.99 1.49 -4.80
N LEU A 21 5.05 0.61 -5.14
CA LEU A 21 3.73 0.59 -4.53
C LEU A 21 3.54 -0.70 -3.74
N TYR A 22 3.29 -0.55 -2.45
CA TYR A 22 3.02 -1.64 -1.52
C TYR A 22 1.58 -1.60 -1.04
N GLU A 23 0.83 -2.68 -1.27
CA GLU A 23 -0.47 -2.90 -0.66
C GLU A 23 -0.29 -3.80 0.56
N VAL A 24 -0.38 -3.22 1.75
CA VAL A 24 -0.20 -3.97 2.99
C VAL A 24 -1.56 -4.34 3.57
N SER A 25 -1.81 -5.64 3.68
CA SER A 25 -2.99 -6.20 4.33
C SER A 25 -2.67 -6.65 5.76
N PHE A 26 -3.33 -6.06 6.75
CA PHE A 26 -3.24 -6.49 8.15
C PHE A 26 -4.22 -7.63 8.42
N ILE A 27 -3.69 -8.74 8.95
CA ILE A 27 -4.43 -9.93 9.32
C ILE A 27 -4.28 -10.13 10.83
N ASP A 28 -5.30 -9.68 11.57
CA ASP A 28 -5.29 -9.64 13.04
C ASP A 28 -5.97 -10.87 13.66
N SER A 29 -6.66 -11.68 12.85
CA SER A 29 -7.39 -12.84 13.34
C SER A 29 -6.43 -13.89 13.88
N TRP A 30 -6.53 -14.20 15.17
CA TRP A 30 -5.68 -15.18 15.86
C TRP A 30 -5.63 -16.54 15.13
N PHE A 31 -6.77 -17.00 14.61
CA PHE A 31 -6.90 -18.24 13.85
C PHE A 31 -6.10 -18.19 12.53
N LEU A 32 -6.18 -17.06 11.81
CA LEU A 32 -5.45 -16.89 10.54
C LEU A 32 -3.94 -16.73 10.76
N CYS A 33 -3.53 -16.39 11.99
CA CYS A 33 -2.13 -16.31 12.40
C CYS A 33 -1.51 -17.68 12.73
N LEU A 34 -2.31 -18.74 12.89
CA LEU A 34 -1.79 -20.09 13.15
C LEU A 34 -0.94 -20.56 11.96
N ASN A 35 0.26 -21.08 12.24
CA ASN A 35 1.25 -21.49 11.24
C ASN A 35 0.71 -22.35 10.06
N PRO A 36 -0.10 -23.41 10.27
CA PRO A 36 -0.62 -24.19 9.14
C PRO A 36 -1.58 -23.38 8.27
N ILE A 37 -2.44 -22.56 8.89
CA ILE A 37 -3.45 -21.74 8.21
C ILE A 37 -2.77 -20.58 7.47
N LYS A 38 -1.84 -19.88 8.12
CA LYS A 38 -1.01 -18.83 7.51
C LYS A 38 -0.31 -19.34 6.25
N LYS A 39 0.34 -20.52 6.30
CA LYS A 39 0.99 -21.13 5.13
C LYS A 39 0.00 -21.44 4.01
N MET A 40 -1.18 -21.96 4.35
CA MET A 40 -2.24 -22.25 3.38
C MET A 40 -2.75 -20.97 2.71
N LEU A 41 -3.06 -19.93 3.49
CA LEU A 41 -3.49 -18.62 2.99
C LEU A 41 -2.46 -18.00 2.04
N LEU A 42 -1.19 -17.96 2.44
CA LEU A 42 -0.11 -17.42 1.62
C LEU A 42 0.03 -18.18 0.30
N ARG A 43 -0.15 -19.52 0.30
CA ARG A 43 -0.12 -20.32 -0.92
C ARG A 43 -1.29 -19.99 -1.85
N MET A 44 -2.50 -19.81 -1.31
CA MET A 44 -3.68 -19.44 -2.11
C MET A 44 -3.54 -18.03 -2.71
N MET A 45 -3.11 -17.06 -1.91
CA MET A 45 -2.96 -15.65 -2.34
C MET A 45 -1.78 -15.45 -3.30
N ARG A 46 -0.72 -16.25 -3.19
CA ARG A 46 0.38 -16.22 -4.18
C ARG A 46 -0.10 -16.67 -5.56
N LYS A 47 -1.04 -17.62 -5.64
CA LYS A 47 -1.57 -18.13 -6.92
C LYS A 47 -2.40 -17.06 -7.65
N SER A 48 -3.09 -16.18 -6.93
CA SER A 48 -3.93 -15.13 -7.53
C SER A 48 -3.16 -13.90 -8.02
N ASN A 49 -1.90 -13.72 -7.62
CA ASN A 49 -1.11 -12.52 -7.92
C ASN A 49 -0.13 -12.67 -9.10
N ILE A 50 -0.14 -13.81 -9.83
CA ILE A 50 0.84 -14.13 -10.90
C ILE A 50 0.40 -13.58 -12.28
N ASP A 51 -0.57 -12.67 -12.35
CA ASP A 51 -1.24 -12.34 -13.63
C ASP A 51 -0.93 -10.94 -14.22
N GLY A 52 0.18 -10.28 -13.88
CA GLY A 52 0.44 -8.91 -14.38
C GLY A 52 1.89 -8.56 -14.66
N ASN A 53 2.33 -8.64 -15.91
CA ASN A 53 3.69 -8.40 -16.42
C ASN A 53 4.08 -6.91 -16.55
N ASP A 54 3.71 -6.02 -15.61
CA ASP A 54 4.02 -4.57 -15.72
C ASP A 54 5.19 -4.14 -14.83
N ALA A 55 6.07 -3.26 -15.32
CA ALA A 55 7.33 -2.86 -14.68
C ALA A 55 7.20 -2.20 -13.28
N LEU A 56 5.99 -1.78 -12.92
CA LEU A 56 5.62 -1.22 -11.62
C LEU A 56 4.50 -2.07 -11.00
N GLN A 57 4.82 -3.31 -10.63
CA GLN A 57 3.84 -4.19 -10.00
C GLN A 57 3.50 -3.70 -8.59
N LYS A 58 2.21 -3.55 -8.33
CA LYS A 58 1.67 -3.43 -6.97
C LYS A 58 2.09 -4.65 -6.15
N GLN A 59 2.97 -4.46 -5.17
CA GLN A 59 3.45 -5.53 -4.31
C GLN A 59 2.47 -5.74 -3.15
N ILE A 60 1.76 -6.87 -3.17
CA ILE A 60 0.84 -7.21 -2.09
C ILE A 60 1.61 -7.91 -0.97
N VAL A 61 1.57 -7.33 0.23
CA VAL A 61 2.25 -7.82 1.43
C VAL A 61 1.23 -8.10 2.52
N TYR A 62 1.41 -9.21 3.24
CA TYR A 62 0.53 -9.61 4.33
C TYR A 62 1.29 -9.56 5.64
N SER A 63 0.79 -8.78 6.58
CA SER A 63 1.30 -8.77 7.95
C SER A 63 0.30 -9.48 8.86
N PHE A 64 0.78 -10.45 9.64
CA PHE A 64 -0.03 -11.29 10.51
C PHE A 64 0.34 -11.00 11.97
N GLY A 65 -0.67 -10.84 12.83
CA GLY A 65 -0.49 -10.66 14.26
C GLY A 65 -1.10 -9.36 14.78
N ASP A 66 -0.59 -8.86 15.91
CA ASP A 66 -1.05 -7.61 16.49
C ASP A 66 -0.34 -6.41 15.83
N HIS A 67 -1.12 -5.55 15.18
CA HIS A 67 -0.64 -4.33 14.54
C HIS A 67 -0.98 -3.06 15.35
N TYR A 68 -1.34 -3.19 16.64
CA TYR A 68 -1.76 -2.07 17.48
C TYR A 68 -0.79 -0.88 17.45
N TYR A 69 0.50 -1.09 17.66
CA TYR A 69 1.48 -0.01 17.73
C TYR A 69 1.65 0.71 16.39
N ILE A 70 1.82 -0.02 15.29
CA ILE A 70 1.92 0.57 13.95
C ILE A 70 0.65 1.36 13.61
N ARG A 71 -0.53 0.83 13.92
CA ARG A 71 -1.79 1.53 13.68
C ARG A 71 -1.89 2.81 14.50
N LYS A 72 -1.49 2.75 15.77
CA LYS A 72 -1.50 3.90 16.68
C LYS A 72 -0.58 5.00 16.17
N ASP A 73 0.63 4.65 15.77
CA ASP A 73 1.64 5.61 15.29
C ASP A 73 1.23 6.23 13.95
N LEU A 74 0.65 5.44 13.05
CA LEU A 74 0.12 5.89 11.76
C LEU A 74 -1.28 6.53 11.84
N ARG A 75 -1.88 6.59 13.02
CA ARG A 75 -3.26 7.07 13.24
C ARG A 75 -4.31 6.35 12.37
N ILE A 76 -4.13 5.04 12.18
CA ILE A 76 -5.10 4.15 11.53
C ILE A 76 -6.19 3.84 12.56
N LEU A 77 -7.24 4.66 12.57
CA LEU A 77 -8.35 4.56 13.52
C LEU A 77 -9.45 3.61 13.03
N ASN A 78 -9.72 3.59 11.72
CA ASN A 78 -10.79 2.77 11.15
C ASN A 78 -10.23 1.58 10.37
N LEU A 79 -10.41 0.37 10.90
CA LEU A 79 -9.89 -0.86 10.27
C LEU A 79 -10.59 -1.24 8.96
N LEU A 80 -11.76 -0.66 8.68
CA LEU A 80 -12.52 -0.90 7.46
C LEU A 80 -12.17 0.11 6.35
N THR A 81 -11.30 1.07 6.63
CA THR A 81 -10.88 2.11 5.69
C THR A 81 -9.48 1.82 5.17
N GLY A 82 -9.28 1.97 3.86
CA GLY A 82 -7.94 1.93 3.28
C GLY A 82 -7.18 3.22 3.58
N TYR A 83 -5.92 3.11 3.97
CA TYR A 83 -5.03 4.25 4.19
C TYR A 83 -3.89 4.21 3.17
N ILE A 84 -3.48 5.40 2.72
CA ILE A 84 -2.44 5.57 1.72
C ILE A 84 -1.41 6.52 2.31
N PHE A 85 -0.15 6.13 2.24
CA PHE A 85 0.97 6.93 2.73
C PHE A 85 2.04 7.01 1.65
N LEU A 86 2.55 8.22 1.41
CA LEU A 86 3.72 8.44 0.58
C LEU A 86 4.94 8.52 1.48
N LEU A 87 5.93 7.66 1.22
CA LEU A 87 7.17 7.59 1.97
C LEU A 87 8.32 8.11 1.10
N ASP A 88 9.25 8.85 1.70
CA ASP A 88 10.50 9.22 1.05
C ASP A 88 11.57 8.11 1.17
N LYS A 89 12.75 8.37 0.59
CA LYS A 89 13.92 7.46 0.66
C LYS A 89 14.44 7.18 2.08
N PHE A 90 14.05 7.98 3.07
CA PHE A 90 14.41 7.82 4.48
C PHE A 90 13.29 7.16 5.29
N GLY A 91 12.19 6.74 4.66
CA GLY A 91 11.03 6.15 5.32
C GLY A 91 10.16 7.15 6.07
N LYS A 92 10.31 8.46 5.81
CA LYS A 92 9.44 9.48 6.42
C LYS A 92 8.17 9.63 5.61
N ILE A 93 7.04 9.76 6.31
CA ILE A 93 5.75 10.04 5.69
C ILE A 93 5.74 11.49 5.22
N ARG A 94 5.54 11.68 3.92
CA ARG A 94 5.49 13.00 3.26
C ARG A 94 4.08 13.41 2.87
N TRP A 95 3.19 12.43 2.71
CA TRP A 95 1.80 12.65 2.37
C TRP A 95 0.96 11.48 2.90
N GLY A 96 -0.31 11.72 3.20
CA GLY A 96 -1.23 10.68 3.65
C GLY A 96 -2.68 10.98 3.28
N GLY A 97 -3.45 9.93 3.01
CA GLY A 97 -4.87 9.97 2.67
C GLY A 97 -5.58 8.70 3.13
N PHE A 98 -6.91 8.69 3.06
CA PHE A 98 -7.72 7.54 3.46
C PHE A 98 -9.04 7.48 2.69
N GLY A 99 -9.64 6.29 2.62
CA GLY A 99 -10.94 6.10 2.01
C GLY A 99 -10.92 6.07 0.48
N LEU A 100 -11.89 6.75 -0.15
CA LEU A 100 -11.97 6.89 -1.60
C LEU A 100 -11.23 8.15 -2.04
N ALA A 101 -10.49 8.05 -3.12
CA ALA A 101 -9.71 9.16 -3.64
C ALA A 101 -10.62 10.22 -4.27
N THR A 102 -10.39 11.47 -3.93
CA THR A 102 -10.89 12.63 -4.68
C THR A 102 -9.88 13.06 -5.74
N GLU A 103 -10.33 13.77 -6.78
CA GLU A 103 -9.44 14.26 -7.85
C GLU A 103 -8.38 15.24 -7.33
N GLU A 104 -8.73 16.06 -6.33
CA GLU A 104 -7.83 16.99 -5.67
C GLU A 104 -6.72 16.25 -4.90
N GLU A 105 -7.08 15.20 -4.16
CA GLU A 105 -6.11 14.39 -3.42
C GLU A 105 -5.19 13.61 -4.36
N LEU A 106 -5.72 13.08 -5.48
CA LEU A 106 -4.89 12.42 -6.50
C LEU A 106 -3.90 13.39 -7.12
N SER A 107 -4.34 14.59 -7.47
CA SER A 107 -3.48 15.64 -8.02
C SER A 107 -2.40 16.06 -7.03
N SER A 108 -2.76 16.20 -5.75
CA SER A 108 -1.83 16.47 -4.65
C SER A 108 -0.80 15.34 -4.48
N LEU A 109 -1.24 14.08 -4.46
CA LEU A 109 -0.36 12.91 -4.33
C LEU A 109 0.65 12.83 -5.48
N VAL A 110 0.19 13.02 -6.72
CA VAL A 110 1.07 13.01 -7.91
C VAL A 110 2.07 14.16 -7.85
N SER A 111 1.61 15.38 -7.53
CA SER A 111 2.50 16.54 -7.40
C SER A 111 3.56 16.35 -6.32
N CYS A 112 3.18 15.89 -5.12
CA CYS A 112 4.11 15.60 -4.04
C CYS A 112 5.12 14.52 -4.43
N THR A 113 4.70 13.49 -5.15
CA THR A 113 5.59 12.41 -5.60
C THR A 113 6.59 12.91 -6.63
N SER A 114 6.17 13.73 -7.59
CA SER A 114 7.09 14.35 -8.56
C SER A 114 8.15 15.21 -7.89
N LEU A 115 7.76 16.02 -6.88
CA LEU A 115 8.71 16.83 -6.11
C LEU A 115 9.75 15.96 -5.39
N LEU A 116 9.33 14.85 -4.77
CA LEU A 116 10.26 13.93 -4.09
C LEU A 116 11.22 13.22 -5.05
N LEU A 117 10.81 13.01 -6.31
CA LEU A 117 11.68 12.42 -7.33
C LEU A 117 12.71 13.41 -7.88
N GLU A 118 12.41 14.71 -7.85
CA GLU A 118 13.34 15.79 -8.19
C GLU A 118 14.35 16.07 -7.07
N GLU A 119 13.97 15.86 -5.81
CA GLU A 119 14.83 15.96 -4.62
C GLU A 119 15.90 14.84 -4.58
N LYS A 120 17.02 15.07 -5.27
CA LYS A 120 18.19 14.17 -5.30
C LYS A 120 18.76 13.80 -3.93
#